data_AF-A0A661N2H0-F1
#
_entry.id   AF-A0A661N2H0-F1
#
_cell.length_a   1.000
_cell.length_b   1.000
_cell.length_c   1.000
_cell.angle_alpha   90.00
_cell.angle_beta   90.00
_cell.angle_gamma   90.00
#
_symmetry.space_group_name_H-M   'P 1'
#
loop_
_entity.id
_entity.type
_entity.pdbx_description
1 polymer ?
#
loop_
_entity_poly.entity_id
_entity_poly.type
_entity_poly.pdbx_seq_one_letter_code
_entity_poly.pdbx_strand_id
1 'polypeptide(L)'
;MTLEVWLLVGWILVGAAFLVVHLVTLWLCIRAGNLPLAAKAIALIPPATPVVAWRSGLRFQPILWAVLVALYVGLRFSFDG
;
A
#
# COMPACT_ATOMS: atom_id res chain seq x y z
N MET A 1 11.39 -0.81 27.06
CA MET A 1 10.22 -1.13 26.20
C MET A 1 10.12 -2.64 26.07
N THR A 2 8.93 -3.21 26.23
CA THR A 2 8.68 -4.64 26.03
C THR A 2 8.60 -4.95 24.52
N LEU A 3 8.80 -6.23 24.15
CA LEU A 3 8.73 -6.70 22.77
C LEU A 3 7.38 -6.35 22.10
N GLU A 4 6.28 -6.49 22.84
CA GLU A 4 4.93 -6.16 22.39
C GLU A 4 4.78 -4.70 21.94
N VAL A 5 5.38 -3.76 22.70
CA VAL A 5 5.36 -2.34 22.34
C VAL A 5 6.14 -2.10 21.04
N TRP A 6 7.25 -2.80 20.83
CA TRP A 6 8.01 -2.71 19.57
C TRP A 6 7.24 -3.28 18.39
N LEU A 7 6.53 -4.40 18.56
CA LEU A 7 5.66 -4.95 17.53
C LEU A 7 4.51 -3.99 17.19
N LEU A 8 3.90 -3.35 18.19
CA LEU A 8 2.83 -2.34 17.98
C LEU A 8 3.35 -1.13 17.22
N VAL A 9 4.51 -0.60 17.62
CA VAL A 9 5.17 0.50 16.89
C VAL A 9 5.47 0.08 15.45
N GLY A 10 6.04 -1.11 15.24
CA GLY A 10 6.31 -1.63 13.90
C GLY A 10 5.04 -1.75 13.06
N TRP A 11 3.96 -2.24 13.64
CA TRP A 11 2.67 -2.40 12.95
C TRP A 11 2.05 -1.05 12.58
N ILE A 12 2.10 -0.07 13.48
CA ILE A 12 1.66 1.31 13.21
C ILE A 12 2.51 1.93 12.10
N LEU A 13 3.83 1.76 12.13
CA LEU A 13 4.73 2.29 11.11
C LEU A 13 4.47 1.67 9.73
N VAL A 14 4.23 0.35 9.66
CA VAL A 14 3.86 -0.32 8.39
C VAL A 14 2.50 0.16 7.90
N GLY A 15 1.51 0.32 8.78
CA GLY A 15 0.22 0.90 8.42
C GLY A 15 0.35 2.34 7.89
N ALA A 16 1.17 3.16 8.51
CA ALA A 16 1.46 4.52 8.05
C ALA A 16 2.16 4.53 6.68
N ALA A 17 3.15 3.65 6.48
CA ALA A 17 3.81 3.47 5.19
C ALA A 17 2.81 3.05 4.11
N PHE A 18 1.85 2.18 4.44
CA PHE A 18 0.76 1.77 3.55
C PHE A 18 -0.08 2.96 3.08
N LEU A 19 -0.46 3.83 4.02
CA LEU A 19 -1.23 5.04 3.72
C LEU A 19 -0.45 5.98 2.79
N VAL A 20 0.82 6.22 3.08
CA VAL A 20 1.67 7.09 2.26
C VAL A 20 1.82 6.53 0.85
N VAL A 21 2.15 5.24 0.72
CA VAL A 21 2.30 4.58 -0.58
C VAL A 21 0.99 4.59 -1.36
N HIS A 22 -0.15 4.37 -0.69
CA HIS A 22 -1.46 4.49 -1.32
C HIS A 22 -1.70 5.90 -1.87
N LEU A 23 -1.52 6.94 -1.05
CA LEU A 23 -1.75 8.34 -1.46
C LEU A 23 -0.83 8.76 -2.62
N VAL A 24 0.45 8.40 -2.56
CA VAL A 24 1.41 8.67 -3.64
C VAL A 24 1.00 7.94 -4.92
N THR A 25 0.65 6.65 -4.82
CA THR A 25 0.24 5.86 -5.99
C THR A 25 -1.05 6.37 -6.59
N LEU A 26 -2.02 6.75 -5.76
CA LEU A 26 -3.28 7.35 -6.17
C LEU A 26 -3.04 8.66 -6.91
N TRP A 27 -2.19 9.54 -6.39
CA TRP A 27 -1.81 10.78 -7.04
C TRP A 27 -1.19 10.56 -8.42
N LEU A 28 -0.27 9.60 -8.53
CA LEU A 28 0.34 9.22 -9.80
C LEU A 28 -0.69 8.65 -10.78
N CYS A 29 -1.64 7.84 -10.32
CA CYS A 29 -2.73 7.31 -11.15
C CYS A 29 -3.69 8.41 -11.63
N ILE A 30 -4.00 9.39 -10.78
CA ILE A 30 -4.85 10.54 -11.15
C ILE A 30 -4.16 11.39 -12.22
N ARG A 31 -2.85 11.61 -12.09
CA ARG A 31 -2.03 12.36 -13.05
C ARG A 31 -1.74 11.60 -14.34
N ALA A 32 -1.94 10.28 -14.36
CA ALA A 32 -1.72 9.47 -15.55
C ALA A 32 -2.73 9.85 -16.65
N GLY A 33 -2.22 10.35 -17.79
CA GLY A 33 -3.04 10.76 -18.93
C GLY A 33 -3.64 9.60 -19.73
N ASN A 34 -3.13 8.39 -19.53
CA ASN A 34 -3.53 7.16 -20.23
C ASN A 34 -4.66 6.39 -19.54
N LEU A 35 -5.20 6.87 -18.41
CA LEU A 35 -6.27 6.20 -17.68
C LEU A 35 -7.63 6.91 -17.87
N PRO A 36 -8.72 6.16 -18.13
CA PRO A 36 -10.06 6.72 -18.11
C PRO A 36 -10.47 7.10 -16.67
N LEU A 37 -11.41 8.05 -16.55
CA LEU A 37 -11.89 8.55 -15.25
C LEU A 37 -12.39 7.42 -14.33
N ALA A 38 -13.11 6.44 -14.90
CA ALA A 38 -13.58 5.27 -14.14
C ALA A 38 -12.43 4.46 -13.53
N ALA A 39 -11.32 4.27 -14.25
CA ALA A 39 -10.16 3.57 -13.69
C ALA A 39 -9.48 4.37 -12.58
N LYS A 40 -9.43 5.70 -12.70
CA LYS A 40 -8.93 6.60 -11.65
C LYS A 40 -9.81 6.54 -10.39
N ALA A 41 -11.13 6.44 -10.55
CA ALA A 41 -12.05 6.27 -9.44
C ALA A 41 -11.83 4.92 -8.72
N ILE A 42 -11.56 3.84 -9.45
CA ILE A 42 -11.24 2.54 -8.85
C ILE A 42 -9.96 2.62 -7.98
N ALA A 43 -8.99 3.46 -8.35
CA ALA A 43 -7.76 3.62 -7.57
C ALA A 43 -7.97 4.21 -6.17
N LEU A 44 -9.13 4.83 -5.89
CA LEU A 44 -9.51 5.28 -4.54
C LEU A 44 -9.69 4.11 -3.56
N ILE A 45 -9.96 2.91 -4.06
CA ILE A 45 -10.09 1.71 -3.26
C ILE A 45 -8.67 1.16 -3.05
N PRO A 46 -8.12 1.15 -1.81
CA PRO A 46 -6.71 0.84 -1.60
C PRO A 46 -6.27 -0.50 -2.21
N PRO A 47 -6.97 -1.63 -2.00
CA PRO A 47 -6.61 -2.90 -2.62
C PRO A 47 -6.56 -2.88 -4.16
N ALA A 48 -7.31 -1.97 -4.80
CA ALA A 48 -7.37 -1.85 -6.26
C ALA A 48 -6.30 -0.90 -6.82
N THR A 49 -5.74 0.01 -6.01
CA THR A 49 -4.68 0.95 -6.38
C THR A 49 -3.48 0.30 -7.08
N PRO A 50 -2.89 -0.82 -6.61
CA PRO A 50 -1.77 -1.44 -7.31
C PRO A 50 -2.17 -1.98 -8.69
N VAL A 51 -3.38 -2.49 -8.86
CA VAL A 51 -3.86 -2.98 -10.16
C VAL A 51 -3.99 -1.83 -11.15
N VAL A 52 -4.54 -0.69 -10.72
CA VAL A 52 -4.66 0.51 -11.56
C VAL A 52 -3.28 1.09 -11.89
N ALA A 53 -2.36 1.12 -10.92
CA ALA A 53 -0.99 1.56 -11.13
C ALA A 53 -0.23 0.69 -12.14
N TRP A 54 -0.42 -0.64 -12.10
CA TRP A 54 0.14 -1.54 -13.10
C TRP A 54 -0.35 -1.20 -14.50
N ARG A 55 -1.66 -0.95 -14.64
CA ARG A 55 -2.29 -0.59 -15.92
C ARG A 55 -1.82 0.76 -16.47
N SER A 56 -1.46 1.71 -15.61
CA SER A 56 -0.88 2.99 -16.05
C SER A 56 0.61 2.93 -16.38
N GLY A 57 1.28 1.80 -16.14
CA GLY A 57 2.71 1.60 -16.39
C GLY A 57 3.60 1.79 -15.15
N LEU A 58 3.02 2.10 -13.99
CA LEU A 58 3.73 2.29 -12.72
C LEU A 58 4.05 0.96 -12.04
N ARG A 59 4.93 0.14 -12.64
CA ARG A 59 5.24 -1.24 -12.20
C ARG A 59 5.89 -1.35 -10.81
N PHE A 60 6.55 -0.29 -10.36
CA PHE A 60 7.19 -0.27 -9.03
C PHE A 60 6.17 -0.22 -7.88
N GLN A 61 5.04 0.47 -8.07
CA GLN A 61 4.07 0.67 -6.99
C GLN A 61 3.40 -0.64 -6.54
N PRO A 62 3.00 -1.57 -7.44
CA PRO A 62 2.46 -2.87 -7.05
C PRO A 62 3.46 -3.75 -6.28
N ILE A 63 4.75 -3.65 -6.61
CA ILE A 63 5.81 -4.38 -5.89
C ILE A 63 5.91 -3.84 -4.46
N LEU A 64 5.94 -2.51 -4.30
CA LEU A 64 5.98 -1.86 -2.99
C LEU A 64 4.75 -2.22 -2.13
N TRP A 65 3.58 -2.31 -2.76
CA TRP A 65 2.35 -2.81 -2.13
C TRP A 65 2.49 -4.24 -1.62
N ALA A 66 2.97 -5.17 -2.46
CA ALA A 66 3.14 -6.56 -2.08
C ALA A 66 4.10 -6.71 -0.89
N VAL A 67 5.20 -5.95 -0.89
CA VAL A 67 6.16 -5.92 0.22
C VAL A 67 5.52 -5.43 1.50
N LEU A 68 4.75 -4.33 1.45
CA LEU A 68 4.08 -3.79 2.64
C LEU A 68 3.01 -4.73 3.19
N VAL A 69 2.24 -5.41 2.33
CA VAL A 69 1.28 -6.44 2.76
C VAL A 69 2.01 -7.58 3.47
N ALA A 70 3.10 -8.08 2.89
CA ALA A 70 3.89 -9.15 3.50
C ALA A 70 4.46 -8.75 4.86
N LEU A 71 4.97 -7.51 4.99
CA LEU A 71 5.47 -6.99 6.27
C LEU A 71 4.35 -6.86 7.30
N TYR A 72 3.19 -6.33 6.92
CA TYR A 72 2.05 -6.15 7.82
C TYR A 72 1.52 -7.49 8.35
N VAL A 73 1.38 -8.47 7.45
CA VAL A 73 0.95 -9.82 7.78
C VAL A 73 1.99 -10.55 8.62
N GLY A 74 3.29 -10.42 8.29
CA GLY A 74 4.38 -10.98 9.08
C GLY A 74 4.40 -10.43 10.50
N LEU A 75 4.27 -9.11 10.66
CA LEU A 75 4.15 -8.47 11.98
C LEU A 75 2.91 -8.96 12.73
N ARG A 76 1.76 -9.13 12.06
CA ARG A 76 0.53 -9.64 12.68
C ARG A 76 0.73 -11.05 13.26
N PHE A 77 1.41 -11.94 12.53
CA PHE A 77 1.71 -13.28 13.02
C PHE A 77 2.73 -13.28 14.18
N SER A 78 3.66 -12.33 14.21
CA SER A 78 4.58 -12.17 15.34
C SER A 78 3.91 -11.74 16.65
N PHE A 79 2.65 -11.28 16.61
CA PHE A 79 1.85 -11.05 17.83
C PHE A 79 1.15 -12.31 18.36
N ASP A 80 0.97 -13.33 17.52
CA ASP A 80 0.25 -14.56 17.90
C ASP A 80 1.20 -15.69 18.35
N GLY A 81 2.52 -15.48 18.26
CA GLY A 81 3.57 -16.48 18.52
C GLY A 81 4.37 -16.25 19.80
#